data_AF-A0A7G9ZDB0-F1
#
_entry.id   AF-A0A7G9ZDB0-F1
#
_cell.length_a   1.000
_cell.length_b   1.000
_cell.length_c   1.000
_cell.angle_alpha   90.00
_cell.angle_beta   90.00
_cell.angle_gamma   90.00
#
_symmetry.space_group_name_H-M   'P 1'
#
loop_
_entity.id
_entity.type
_entity.pdbx_description
1 polymer ?
#
loop_
_entity_poly.entity_id
_entity_poly.type
_entity_poly.pdbx_seq_one_letter_code
_entity_poly.pdbx_strand_id
1 'polypeptide(L)'
;MIVPQESAAMIARPQVEEICNREGIEVVFPKPFCDLHLEPQDDKPMVRRFIAEFGIGRPEVRVEVDKGGRIAHVAVLRSAPCGSTWFVAKQLEGIEVENKRELYDRISESHHSYPCTASMEKDRELGDTILHRAGYIIRAAVEAALL
;
A
#
# COMPACT_ATOMS: atom_id res chain seq x y z
N MET A 1 13.66 -11.76 -4.26
CA MET A 1 13.17 -10.99 -5.41
C MET A 1 11.75 -10.53 -5.15
N ILE A 2 11.52 -9.23 -5.15
CA ILE A 2 10.17 -8.68 -5.10
C ILE A 2 9.82 -8.27 -6.52
N VAL A 3 8.69 -8.72 -7.05
CA VAL A 3 8.24 -8.45 -8.42
C VAL A 3 6.94 -7.66 -8.36
N PRO A 4 7.01 -6.32 -8.30
CA PRO A 4 5.84 -5.46 -8.31
C PRO A 4 5.01 -5.63 -9.58
N GLN A 5 3.69 -5.71 -9.42
CA GLN A 5 2.76 -5.76 -10.54
C GLN A 5 1.92 -4.49 -10.55
N GLU A 6 2.38 -3.51 -11.33
CA GLU A 6 1.76 -2.19 -11.43
C GLU A 6 0.98 -1.99 -12.73
N SER A 7 0.98 -2.98 -13.65
CA SER A 7 0.19 -2.97 -14.88
C SER A 7 -0.67 -4.22 -14.99
N ALA A 8 -1.69 -4.16 -15.85
CA ALA A 8 -2.57 -5.30 -16.14
C ALA A 8 -1.89 -6.38 -17.02
N ALA A 9 -0.63 -6.17 -17.39
CA ALA A 9 0.14 -7.14 -18.17
C ALA A 9 0.34 -8.43 -17.35
N MET A 10 0.11 -9.57 -18.01
CA MET A 10 0.38 -10.86 -17.41
C MET A 10 1.89 -11.13 -17.38
N ILE A 11 2.38 -11.64 -16.26
CA ILE A 11 3.75 -12.11 -16.11
C ILE A 11 3.77 -13.62 -15.89
N ALA A 12 4.87 -14.25 -16.29
CA ALA A 12 5.10 -15.69 -16.17
C ALA A 12 5.46 -16.09 -14.72
N ARG A 13 4.56 -15.86 -13.75
CA ARG A 13 4.82 -16.13 -12.31
C ARG A 13 5.34 -17.56 -12.08
N PRO A 14 4.76 -18.63 -12.65
CA PRO A 14 5.23 -20.00 -12.39
C PRO A 14 6.67 -20.23 -12.83
N GLN A 15 7.06 -19.71 -14.01
CA GLN A 15 8.44 -19.84 -14.51
C GLN A 15 9.42 -19.04 -13.66
N VAL A 16 9.03 -17.84 -13.22
CA VAL A 16 9.84 -17.02 -12.32
C VAL A 16 10.01 -17.71 -10.96
N GLU A 17 8.93 -18.28 -10.41
CA GLU A 17 8.96 -19.06 -9.17
C GLU A 17 9.86 -20.28 -9.28
N GLU A 18 9.75 -21.04 -10.37
CA GLU A 18 10.60 -22.22 -10.61
C GLU A 18 12.09 -21.85 -10.64
N ILE A 19 12.45 -20.79 -11.37
CA ILE A 19 13.83 -20.29 -11.43
C ILE A 19 14.28 -19.84 -10.04
N CYS A 20 13.48 -19.02 -9.35
CA CYS A 20 13.83 -18.51 -8.02
C CYS A 20 14.02 -19.65 -7.01
N ASN A 21 13.15 -20.65 -7.02
CA ASN A 21 13.24 -21.82 -6.15
C ASN A 21 14.51 -22.63 -6.42
N ARG A 22 14.87 -22.84 -7.70
CA ARG A 22 16.10 -23.54 -8.07
C ARG A 22 17.35 -22.80 -7.59
N GLU A 23 17.36 -21.48 -7.65
CA GLU A 23 18.49 -20.65 -7.23
C GLU A 23 18.47 -20.31 -5.71
N GLY A 24 17.48 -20.81 -4.95
CA GLY A 24 17.34 -20.49 -3.52
C GLY A 24 16.99 -19.03 -3.23
N ILE A 25 16.31 -18.36 -4.17
CA ILE A 25 15.90 -16.96 -4.09
C ILE A 25 14.43 -16.91 -3.65
N GLU A 26 14.13 -16.25 -2.52
CA GLU A 26 12.74 -15.96 -2.15
C GLU A 26 12.08 -15.09 -3.22
N VAL A 27 10.82 -15.36 -3.59
CA VAL A 27 10.07 -14.51 -4.53
C VAL A 27 8.67 -14.19 -4.02
N VAL A 28 8.21 -12.96 -4.30
CA VAL A 28 6.84 -12.49 -4.05
C VAL A 28 6.38 -11.58 -5.19
N PHE A 29 5.06 -11.55 -5.42
CA PHE A 29 4.44 -10.83 -6.54
C PHE A 29 3.34 -9.88 -6.06
N PRO A 30 3.65 -8.82 -5.29
CA PRO A 30 2.62 -7.90 -4.80
C PRO A 30 1.92 -7.17 -5.95
N LYS A 31 0.60 -7.02 -5.85
CA LYS A 31 -0.25 -6.36 -6.85
C LYS A 31 -1.36 -5.52 -6.19
N PRO A 32 -1.21 -4.19 -6.09
CA PRO A 32 -0.04 -3.34 -6.43
C PRO A 32 1.17 -3.61 -5.53
N PHE A 33 2.30 -2.93 -5.75
CA PHE A 33 3.49 -3.05 -4.90
C PHE A 33 3.23 -2.64 -3.45
N CYS A 34 2.34 -1.67 -3.23
CA CYS A 34 1.90 -1.32 -1.88
C CYS A 34 1.02 -2.41 -1.22
N ASP A 35 0.75 -3.53 -1.89
CA ASP A 35 0.20 -4.74 -1.27
C ASP A 35 1.29 -5.75 -0.86
N LEU A 36 2.55 -5.32 -0.75
CA LEU A 36 3.65 -6.15 -0.22
C LEU A 36 3.46 -6.40 1.29
N HIS A 37 2.98 -7.59 1.63
CA HIS A 37 2.87 -8.12 2.98
C HIS A 37 3.17 -9.62 2.97
N LEU A 38 3.44 -10.17 4.14
CA LEU A 38 3.63 -11.61 4.35
C LEU A 38 2.74 -12.05 5.50
N GLU A 39 2.08 -13.18 5.33
CA GLU A 39 1.37 -13.84 6.40
C GLU A 39 2.36 -14.50 7.39
N PRO A 40 1.92 -14.82 8.62
CA PRO A 40 2.79 -15.47 9.61
C PRO A 40 3.40 -16.79 9.13
N GLN A 41 2.65 -17.56 8.32
CA GLN A 41 3.08 -18.85 7.76
C GLN A 41 4.06 -18.74 6.58
N ASP A 42 4.27 -17.54 6.02
CA ASP A 42 5.17 -17.37 4.88
C ASP A 42 6.64 -17.47 5.31
N ASP A 43 7.31 -18.54 4.86
CA ASP A 43 8.75 -18.76 5.04
C ASP A 43 9.55 -17.96 4.01
N LYS A 44 9.62 -16.64 4.24
CA LYS A 44 10.36 -15.66 3.43
C LYS A 44 11.12 -14.66 4.31
N PRO A 45 12.11 -15.13 5.10
CA PRO A 45 12.82 -14.29 6.08
C PRO A 45 13.50 -13.07 5.46
N MET A 46 14.03 -13.15 4.24
CA MET A 46 14.68 -12.01 3.59
C MET A 46 13.68 -10.94 3.15
N VAL A 47 12.54 -11.33 2.57
CA VAL A 47 11.46 -10.38 2.25
C VAL A 47 10.88 -9.79 3.52
N ARG A 48 10.69 -10.59 4.57
CA ARG A 48 10.20 -10.10 5.88
C ARG A 48 11.14 -9.06 6.47
N ARG A 49 12.45 -9.33 6.43
CA ARG A 49 13.47 -8.39 6.88
C ARG A 49 13.46 -7.11 6.04
N PHE A 50 13.33 -7.19 4.72
CA PHE A 50 13.21 -6.01 3.86
C PHE A 50 12.03 -5.12 4.28
N ILE A 51 10.85 -5.70 4.48
CA ILE A 51 9.65 -4.94 4.89
C ILE A 51 9.88 -4.24 6.24
N ALA A 52 10.47 -4.94 7.21
CA ALA A 52 10.70 -4.42 8.55
C ALA A 52 11.82 -3.36 8.61
N GLU A 53 12.94 -3.61 7.92
CA GLU A 53 14.14 -2.75 7.97
C GLU A 53 13.93 -1.45 7.21
N PHE A 54 13.24 -1.48 6.07
CA PHE A 54 12.99 -0.29 5.26
C PHE A 54 11.64 0.38 5.56
N GLY A 55 10.73 -0.30 6.26
CA GLY A 55 9.37 0.22 6.46
C GLY A 55 8.64 0.40 5.13
N ILE A 56 8.85 -0.49 4.16
CA ILE A 56 8.23 -0.45 2.83
C ILE A 56 7.34 -1.67 2.62
N GLY A 57 6.08 -1.45 2.27
CA GLY A 57 5.12 -2.51 1.96
C GLY A 57 3.68 -2.05 2.15
N ARG A 58 2.82 -2.93 2.68
CA ARG A 58 1.43 -2.58 3.01
C ARG A 58 1.40 -1.44 4.04
N PRO A 59 0.84 -0.26 3.69
CA PRO A 59 0.84 0.92 4.52
C PRO A 59 0.37 0.67 5.95
N GLU A 60 1.05 1.33 6.88
CA GLU A 60 0.70 1.34 8.29
C GLU A 60 0.97 2.75 8.82
N VAL A 61 -0.03 3.34 9.46
CA VAL A 61 0.03 4.72 9.95
C VAL A 61 -0.49 4.79 11.37
N ARG A 62 -0.09 5.83 12.09
CA ARG A 62 -0.72 6.26 13.34
C ARG A 62 -1.28 7.65 13.12
N VAL A 63 -2.54 7.85 13.50
CA VAL A 63 -3.23 9.13 13.36
C VAL A 63 -3.45 9.73 14.73
N GLU A 64 -3.06 10.98 14.89
CA GLU A 64 -3.30 11.78 16.09
C GLU A 64 -4.38 12.80 15.79
N VAL A 65 -5.46 12.79 16.59
CA VAL A 65 -6.60 13.70 16.45
C VAL A 65 -6.63 14.63 17.66
N ASP A 66 -6.81 15.92 17.43
CA ASP A 66 -6.93 16.90 18.51
C ASP A 66 -8.32 16.89 19.17
N LYS A 67 -8.49 17.72 20.21
CA LYS A 67 -9.76 17.82 20.94
C LYS A 67 -10.92 18.37 20.11
N GLY A 68 -10.64 18.99 18.98
CA GLY A 68 -11.62 19.55 18.04
C GLY A 68 -11.99 18.58 16.91
N GLY A 69 -11.46 17.35 16.89
CA GLY A 69 -11.75 16.38 15.82
C GLY A 69 -10.92 16.57 14.55
N ARG A 70 -9.85 17.37 14.62
CA ARG A 70 -8.92 17.60 13.50
C ARG A 70 -7.74 16.65 13.58
N ILE A 71 -7.34 16.10 12.43
CA ILE A 71 -6.10 15.31 12.32
C ILE A 71 -4.92 16.24 12.58
N ALA A 72 -4.29 16.11 13.74
CA ALA A 72 -3.14 16.91 14.13
C ALA A 72 -1.86 16.40 13.46
N HIS A 73 -1.70 15.07 13.37
CA HIS A 73 -0.51 14.45 12.79
C HIS A 73 -0.82 13.05 12.24
N VAL A 74 -0.16 12.67 11.15
CA VAL A 74 -0.19 11.30 10.63
C VAL A 74 1.25 10.78 10.52
N ALA A 75 1.64 9.91 11.45
CA ALA A 75 2.93 9.25 11.42
C ALA A 75 2.87 8.01 10.52
N VAL A 76 3.75 7.91 9.53
CA VAL A 76 3.85 6.72 8.68
C VAL A 76 4.85 5.75 9.28
N LEU A 77 4.36 4.58 9.69
CA LEU A 77 5.17 3.49 10.24
C LEU A 77 5.67 2.55 9.14
N ARG A 78 4.85 2.38 8.09
CA ARG A 78 5.21 1.67 6.85
C ARG A 78 4.60 2.40 5.66
N SER A 79 5.41 2.68 4.64
CA SER A 79 4.97 3.39 3.43
C SER A 79 4.76 2.44 2.26
N ALA A 80 3.82 2.82 1.38
CA ALA A 80 3.83 2.37 0.00
C ALA A 80 5.20 2.65 -0.64
N PRO A 81 5.75 1.72 -1.45
CA PRO A 81 7.08 1.86 -2.07
C PRO A 81 7.23 3.11 -2.95
N CYS A 82 6.16 3.54 -3.59
CA CYS A 82 6.17 4.72 -4.46
C CYS A 82 6.18 6.04 -3.69
N GLY A 83 5.99 6.06 -2.36
CA GLY A 83 5.92 7.28 -1.54
C GLY A 83 4.51 7.83 -1.30
N SER A 84 3.48 7.25 -1.93
CA SER A 84 2.10 7.74 -1.84
C SER A 84 1.58 7.84 -0.40
N THR A 85 1.95 6.90 0.49
CA THR A 85 1.52 6.93 1.89
C THR A 85 1.97 8.19 2.61
N TRP A 86 3.22 8.62 2.42
CA TRP A 86 3.73 9.87 3.00
C TRP A 86 3.01 11.09 2.45
N PHE A 87 2.75 11.10 1.14
CA PHE A 87 2.00 12.20 0.52
C PHE A 87 0.59 12.31 1.09
N VAL A 88 -0.16 11.21 1.12
CA VAL A 88 -1.52 11.16 1.69
C VAL A 88 -1.50 11.54 3.17
N ALA A 89 -0.56 11.01 3.96
CA ALA A 89 -0.41 11.37 5.37
C ALA A 89 -0.27 12.89 5.57
N LYS A 90 0.52 13.56 4.73
CA LYS A 90 0.68 15.02 4.77
C LYS A 90 -0.54 15.80 4.30
N GLN A 91 -1.27 15.30 3.30
CA GLN A 91 -2.52 15.94 2.88
C GLN A 91 -3.62 15.86 3.95
N LEU A 92 -3.59 14.84 4.81
CA LEU A 92 -4.59 14.66 5.87
C LEU A 92 -4.35 15.56 7.09
N GLU A 93 -3.13 16.03 7.32
CA GLU A 93 -2.83 16.92 8.46
C GLU A 93 -3.62 18.23 8.35
N GLY A 94 -4.31 18.58 9.42
CA GLY A 94 -5.16 19.76 9.49
C GLY A 94 -6.59 19.55 8.97
N ILE A 95 -6.96 18.37 8.48
CA ILE A 95 -8.34 18.08 8.05
C ILE A 95 -9.21 17.74 9.27
N GLU A 96 -10.40 18.31 9.31
CA GLU A 96 -11.45 17.96 10.26
C GLU A 96 -12.23 16.74 9.72
N VAL A 97 -12.36 15.69 10.54
CA VAL A 97 -13.01 14.45 10.12
C VAL A 97 -14.43 14.44 10.65
N GLU A 98 -15.39 14.94 9.87
CA GLU A 98 -16.80 14.98 10.27
C GLU A 98 -17.45 13.60 10.16
N ASN A 99 -17.10 12.85 9.11
CA ASN A 99 -17.61 11.51 8.87
C ASN A 99 -16.67 10.66 8.02
N LYS A 100 -16.95 9.36 8.01
CA LYS A 100 -16.19 8.34 7.29
C LYS A 100 -16.14 8.56 5.77
N ARG A 101 -17.23 9.09 5.18
CA ARG A 101 -17.29 9.33 3.74
C ARG A 101 -16.34 10.45 3.32
N GLU A 102 -16.36 11.57 4.04
CA GLU A 102 -15.46 12.70 3.77
C GLU A 102 -13.99 12.33 3.94
N LEU A 103 -13.65 11.57 4.98
CA LEU A 103 -12.30 11.03 5.14
C LEU A 103 -11.86 10.25 3.90
N TYR A 104 -12.72 9.37 3.39
CA TYR A 104 -12.41 8.57 2.21
C TYR A 104 -12.28 9.41 0.95
N ASP A 105 -13.11 10.43 0.79
CA ASP A 105 -13.04 11.34 -0.35
C ASP A 105 -11.70 12.12 -0.32
N ARG A 106 -11.26 12.59 0.85
CA ARG A 106 -9.96 13.27 1.03
C ARG A 106 -8.77 12.35 0.76
N ILE A 107 -8.82 11.11 1.24
CA ILE A 107 -7.78 10.10 0.96
C ILE A 107 -7.72 9.80 -0.54
N SER A 108 -8.89 9.63 -1.18
CA SER A 108 -8.98 9.35 -2.61
C SER A 108 -8.44 10.51 -3.45
N GLU A 109 -8.83 11.75 -3.14
CA GLU A 109 -8.34 12.97 -3.80
C GLU A 109 -6.81 13.08 -3.67
N SER A 110 -6.28 12.84 -2.47
CA SER A 110 -4.84 12.86 -2.22
C SER A 110 -4.10 11.75 -2.99
N HIS A 111 -4.65 10.55 -3.01
CA HIS A 111 -4.03 9.42 -3.72
C HIS A 111 -4.03 9.63 -5.24
N HIS A 112 -5.13 10.12 -5.82
CA HIS A 112 -5.23 10.36 -7.27
C HIS A 112 -4.43 11.58 -7.74
N SER A 113 -4.12 12.52 -6.85
CA SER A 113 -3.23 13.65 -7.17
C SER A 113 -1.74 13.30 -7.07
N TYR A 114 -1.40 12.17 -6.44
CA TYR A 114 -0.04 11.64 -6.38
C TYR A 114 0.33 10.90 -7.68
N PRO A 115 1.58 11.00 -8.18
CA PRO A 115 2.07 10.21 -9.32
C PRO A 115 2.30 8.75 -8.94
N CYS A 116 1.22 8.04 -8.60
CA CYS A 116 1.25 6.61 -8.28
C CYS A 116 1.70 5.81 -9.52
N THR A 117 2.50 4.76 -9.29
CA THR A 117 2.99 3.89 -10.37
C THR A 117 1.95 2.86 -10.85
N ALA A 118 0.86 2.70 -10.10
CA ALA A 118 -0.22 1.77 -10.38
C ALA A 118 -1.06 2.18 -11.60
N SER A 119 -1.32 1.22 -12.48
CA SER A 119 -2.10 1.45 -13.70
C SER A 119 -3.58 1.69 -13.40
N MET A 120 -4.16 2.59 -14.21
CA MET A 120 -5.60 2.82 -14.33
C MET A 120 -6.29 1.85 -15.29
N GLU A 121 -5.54 0.96 -15.95
CA GLU A 121 -6.11 -0.11 -16.75
C GLU A 121 -6.82 -1.11 -15.83
N LYS A 122 -8.00 -1.60 -16.28
CA LYS A 122 -8.71 -2.65 -15.56
C LYS A 122 -7.89 -3.93 -15.58
N ASP A 123 -7.64 -4.46 -14.40
CA ASP A 123 -6.92 -5.70 -14.22
C ASP A 123 -7.88 -6.88 -14.07
N ARG A 124 -7.61 -7.98 -14.77
CA ARG A 124 -8.48 -9.16 -14.79
C ARG A 124 -8.44 -9.96 -13.50
N GLU A 125 -7.32 -9.94 -12.79
CA GLU A 125 -7.13 -10.67 -11.53
C GLU A 125 -7.80 -9.93 -10.37
N LEU A 126 -7.74 -8.60 -10.36
CA LEU A 126 -8.37 -7.77 -9.34
C LEU A 126 -9.86 -7.49 -9.61
N GLY A 127 -10.29 -7.50 -10.87
CA GLY A 127 -11.64 -7.08 -11.27
C GLY A 127 -11.86 -5.56 -11.23
N ASP A 128 -10.82 -4.79 -10.95
CA ASP A 128 -10.77 -3.32 -10.88
C ASP A 128 -9.40 -2.83 -11.37
N THR A 129 -9.13 -1.53 -11.32
CA THR A 129 -7.82 -0.96 -11.62
C THR A 129 -6.83 -1.23 -10.47
N ILE A 130 -5.55 -1.35 -10.81
CA ILE A 130 -4.49 -1.53 -9.81
C ILE A 130 -4.36 -0.27 -8.94
N LEU A 131 -4.59 0.91 -9.53
CA LEU A 131 -4.60 2.18 -8.79
C LEU A 131 -5.73 2.25 -7.77
N HIS A 132 -6.95 1.80 -8.10
CA HIS A 132 -8.04 1.75 -7.11
C HIS A 132 -7.71 0.80 -5.97
N ARG A 133 -7.13 -0.36 -6.26
CA ARG A 133 -6.66 -1.28 -5.23
C ARG A 133 -5.63 -0.62 -4.30
N ALA A 134 -4.69 0.16 -4.85
CA ALA A 134 -3.74 0.95 -4.05
C ALA A 134 -4.46 1.99 -3.15
N GLY A 135 -5.47 2.68 -3.70
CA GLY A 135 -6.30 3.64 -2.97
C GLY A 135 -7.07 2.98 -1.80
N TYR A 136 -7.62 1.79 -2.02
CA TYR A 136 -8.30 1.03 -0.96
C TYR A 136 -7.36 0.60 0.16
N ILE A 137 -6.12 0.25 -0.17
CA ILE A 137 -5.11 -0.16 0.80
C ILE A 137 -4.76 1.01 1.74
N ILE A 138 -4.46 2.20 1.22
CA ILE A 138 -4.15 3.36 2.09
C ILE A 138 -5.37 3.81 2.88
N ARG A 139 -6.57 3.73 2.29
CA ARG A 139 -7.83 4.01 2.98
C ARG A 139 -8.03 3.09 4.19
N ALA A 140 -7.83 1.79 4.01
CA ALA A 140 -7.94 0.81 5.09
C ALA A 140 -6.90 1.07 6.20
N ALA A 141 -5.67 1.46 5.84
CA ALA A 141 -4.63 1.78 6.82
C ALA A 141 -4.97 3.00 7.68
N VAL A 142 -5.47 4.08 7.06
CA VAL A 142 -5.89 5.28 7.80
C VAL A 142 -7.12 5.01 8.65
N GLU A 143 -8.10 4.27 8.13
CA GLU A 143 -9.30 3.90 8.88
C GLU A 143 -8.97 3.05 10.10
N ALA A 144 -8.11 2.04 9.95
CA ALA A 144 -7.68 1.19 11.05
C ALA A 144 -6.94 1.97 12.15
N ALA A 145 -6.31 3.10 11.82
CA ALA A 145 -5.61 3.96 12.78
C ALA A 145 -6.53 4.94 13.53
N LEU A 146 -7.80 5.08 13.10
CA LEU A 146 -8.81 5.95 13.71
C LEU A 146 -9.84 5.18 14.57
N LEU A 147 -9.85 3.85 14.50
CA LEU A 147 -10.67 2.94 15.31
C LEU A 147 -9.90 2.47 16.55
#